data_AF-A0A7J6SDB8-F1
#
_entry.id   AF-A0A7J6SDB8-F1
#
_cell.length_a   1.000
_cell.length_b   1.000
_cell.length_c   1.000
_cell.angle_alpha   90.00
_cell.angle_beta   90.00
_cell.angle_gamma   90.00
#
_symmetry.space_group_name_H-M   'P 1'
#
loop_
_entity.id
_entity.type
_entity.pdbx_description
1 polymer ?
#
loop_
_entity_poly.entity_id
_entity_poly.type
_entity_poly.pdbx_seq_one_letter_code
_entity_poly.pdbx_strand_id
1 'polypeptide(L)'
;MSDVSDRQENEEKETNNPTTSVELNPWKCIANKTRKGARECTELYLCEEAGEDISSEIDKFPNVEVMWIEGNRLSSLLRLRTHSRLQEIYASNNCLTSLQGIEGCKFLRKLIVSSNRLEDLSKQLQFLSKFSFLASLELDDNPCAREEKYRQRCIASLSSLAVLDCSPITLRERDLREQQQQQPSASKRRVSLSEIIQPSISETEAFAEADKIRVRWARREEAAAVAGWGLVSPPRSDKPIEFPASCGNVDMQLVRDRREASAYSSLTPWEASLRTSCFGVIIFG
;
A
#
# COMPACT_ATOMS: atom_id res chain seq x y z
N MET A 1 5.33 -80.13 25.71
CA MET A 1 5.91 -79.40 26.86
C MET A 1 7.31 -78.97 26.45
N SER A 2 7.78 -77.76 26.78
CA SER A 2 7.19 -76.75 27.66
C SER A 2 7.29 -75.34 27.06
N ASP A 3 6.24 -74.56 27.23
CA ASP A 3 6.31 -73.09 27.18
C ASP A 3 7.22 -72.55 28.31
N VAL A 4 7.71 -71.33 28.14
CA VAL A 4 7.45 -70.17 29.03
C VAL A 4 8.20 -68.96 28.46
N SER A 5 7.50 -67.85 28.29
CA SER A 5 8.10 -66.53 28.09
C SER A 5 8.36 -65.87 29.44
N ASP A 6 9.38 -65.00 29.53
CA ASP A 6 9.11 -63.59 29.81
C ASP A 6 10.34 -62.66 29.84
N ARG A 7 10.07 -61.42 29.40
CA ARG A 7 10.51 -60.12 29.97
C ARG A 7 11.87 -60.05 30.69
N GLN A 8 12.81 -59.36 30.03
CA GLN A 8 13.64 -58.33 30.67
C GLN A 8 13.43 -57.06 29.81
N GLU A 9 12.70 -56.06 30.28
CA GLU A 9 13.20 -54.98 31.15
C GLU A 9 14.33 -54.19 30.47
N ASN A 10 13.94 -53.20 29.65
CA ASN A 10 14.85 -52.16 29.18
C ASN A 10 15.14 -51.21 30.35
N GLU A 11 16.38 -51.21 30.83
CA GLU A 11 16.87 -50.20 31.78
C GLU A 11 16.84 -48.80 31.12
N GLU A 12 15.87 -47.96 31.46
CA GLU A 12 15.92 -46.53 31.15
C GLU A 12 17.02 -45.88 32.00
N LYS A 13 18.21 -45.71 31.42
CA LYS A 13 19.35 -45.09 32.10
C LYS A 13 19.15 -43.58 32.22
N GLU A 14 18.59 -43.17 33.35
CA GLU A 14 18.54 -41.77 33.79
C GLU A 14 19.95 -41.19 33.95
N THR A 15 20.51 -40.66 32.86
CA THR A 15 21.74 -39.86 32.89
C THR A 15 21.44 -38.47 33.46
N ASN A 16 21.25 -38.42 34.78
CA ASN A 16 21.07 -37.19 35.56
C ASN A 16 22.23 -36.23 35.30
N ASN A 17 21.93 -35.06 34.71
CA ASN A 17 22.92 -34.04 34.41
C ASN A 17 22.33 -32.65 34.77
N PRO A 18 22.77 -32.01 35.87
CA PRO A 18 22.05 -30.90 36.50
C PRO A 18 22.32 -29.54 35.82
N THR A 19 21.97 -29.41 34.55
CA THR A 19 21.94 -28.13 33.82
C THR A 19 20.91 -28.13 32.67
N THR A 20 19.83 -28.89 32.81
CA THR A 20 18.76 -28.98 31.80
C THR A 20 17.91 -27.71 31.77
N SER A 21 18.14 -26.86 30.78
CA SER A 21 17.16 -25.91 30.26
C SER A 21 15.84 -26.65 30.00
N VAL A 22 14.72 -26.13 30.50
CA VAL A 22 13.42 -26.81 30.39
C VAL A 22 12.98 -26.79 28.92
N GLU A 23 12.94 -27.96 28.26
CA GLU A 23 12.40 -28.08 26.91
C GLU A 23 10.90 -28.41 26.93
N LEU A 24 10.13 -27.79 26.03
CA LEU A 24 8.72 -28.13 25.83
C LEU A 24 8.59 -29.51 25.18
N ASN A 25 8.03 -30.48 25.93
CA ASN A 25 7.91 -31.87 25.49
C ASN A 25 6.51 -32.18 24.93
N PRO A 26 6.33 -32.35 23.61
CA PRO A 26 5.02 -32.59 22.99
C PRO A 26 4.35 -33.90 23.41
N TRP A 27 5.08 -34.88 23.95
CA TRP A 27 4.50 -36.10 24.50
C TRP A 27 3.70 -35.89 25.80
N LYS A 28 3.71 -34.68 26.38
CA LYS A 28 2.77 -34.30 27.45
C LYS A 28 1.34 -34.17 26.93
N CYS A 29 1.16 -33.74 25.68
CA CYS A 29 -0.17 -33.42 25.11
C CYS A 29 -1.01 -34.66 24.76
N ILE A 30 -0.39 -35.83 24.61
CA ILE A 30 -1.07 -37.04 24.11
C ILE A 30 -1.01 -38.21 25.10
N ALA A 31 -2.19 -38.70 25.49
CA ALA A 31 -2.33 -39.80 26.45
C ALA A 31 -1.69 -41.11 25.95
N ASN A 32 -1.77 -41.38 24.64
CA ASN A 32 -1.13 -42.54 24.01
C ASN A 32 0.23 -42.12 23.41
N LYS A 33 1.31 -42.32 24.19
CA LYS A 33 2.69 -41.98 23.83
C LYS A 33 3.30 -42.96 22.79
N THR A 34 2.63 -43.13 21.65
CA THR A 34 3.11 -43.93 20.52
C THR A 34 3.25 -43.10 19.24
N ARG A 35 4.12 -43.55 18.33
CA ARG A 35 4.33 -42.94 17.01
C ARG A 35 3.06 -42.86 16.15
N LYS A 36 2.02 -43.65 16.46
CA LYS A 36 0.70 -43.51 15.82
C LYS A 36 -0.02 -42.28 16.36
N GLY A 37 -0.16 -42.15 17.68
CA GLY A 37 -0.80 -40.98 18.31
C GLY A 37 -0.16 -39.65 17.91
N ALA A 38 1.18 -39.57 17.88
CA ALA A 38 1.90 -38.37 17.44
C ALA A 38 1.64 -37.98 15.96
N ARG A 39 1.23 -38.93 15.11
CA ARG A 39 0.86 -38.69 13.70
C ARG A 39 -0.63 -38.36 13.51
N GLU A 40 -1.48 -38.74 14.45
CA GLU A 40 -2.92 -38.43 14.46
C GLU A 40 -3.22 -37.13 15.22
N CYS A 41 -2.25 -36.63 15.99
CA CYS A 41 -2.28 -35.36 16.70
C CYS A 41 -2.19 -34.17 15.73
N THR A 42 -3.27 -33.37 15.69
CA THR A 42 -3.37 -32.10 14.92
C THR A 42 -3.18 -30.86 15.79
N GLU A 43 -3.29 -30.97 17.11
CA GLU A 43 -3.28 -29.83 18.04
C GLU A 43 -2.37 -30.14 19.23
N LEU A 44 -1.48 -29.22 19.60
CA LEU A 44 -0.57 -29.36 20.75
C LEU A 44 -0.75 -28.21 21.75
N TYR A 45 -0.83 -28.59 23.03
CA TYR A 45 -1.02 -27.69 24.17
C TYR A 45 0.18 -27.77 25.12
N LEU A 46 1.04 -26.75 25.09
CA LEU A 46 2.33 -26.67 25.78
C LEU A 46 2.49 -25.32 26.50
N CYS A 47 1.41 -24.78 27.06
CA CYS A 47 1.40 -23.48 27.74
C CYS A 47 1.91 -23.57 29.19
N GLU A 48 2.43 -22.46 29.72
CA GLU A 48 2.84 -22.25 31.13
C GLU A 48 3.90 -23.23 31.69
N GLU A 49 4.51 -24.04 30.84
CA GLU A 49 5.57 -25.01 31.15
C GLU A 49 6.94 -24.35 31.45
N ALA A 50 7.02 -23.02 31.39
CA ALA A 50 8.22 -22.20 31.58
C ALA A 50 9.42 -22.56 30.67
N GLY A 51 9.19 -23.27 29.57
CA GLY A 51 10.25 -23.82 28.72
C GLY A 51 11.01 -22.78 27.88
N GLU A 52 12.30 -23.02 27.66
CA GLU A 52 13.23 -22.11 26.99
C GLU A 52 13.47 -22.45 25.50
N ASP A 53 13.28 -23.72 25.12
CA ASP A 53 13.29 -24.22 23.73
C ASP A 53 12.23 -25.34 23.56
N ILE A 54 11.91 -25.69 22.31
CA ILE A 54 10.96 -26.76 21.96
C ILE A 54 11.73 -28.07 21.73
N SER A 55 11.34 -29.15 22.40
CA SER A 55 12.12 -30.40 22.33
C SER A 55 12.18 -31.01 20.94
N SER A 56 13.32 -31.61 20.58
CA SER A 56 13.58 -32.22 19.26
C SER A 56 12.60 -33.36 18.91
N GLU A 57 11.94 -33.92 19.92
CA GLU A 57 10.80 -34.83 19.79
C GLU A 57 9.65 -34.28 18.93
N ILE A 58 9.56 -32.95 18.71
CA ILE A 58 8.53 -32.29 17.90
C ILE A 58 8.51 -32.74 16.44
N ASP A 59 9.64 -33.19 15.87
CA ASP A 59 9.70 -33.77 14.52
C ASP A 59 8.89 -35.07 14.38
N LYS A 60 8.53 -35.73 15.50
CA LYS A 60 7.67 -36.93 15.50
C LYS A 60 6.19 -36.60 15.33
N PHE A 61 5.83 -35.31 15.33
CA PHE A 61 4.47 -34.77 15.21
C PHE A 61 4.27 -33.99 13.88
N PRO A 62 4.34 -34.63 12.70
CA PRO A 62 4.38 -33.94 11.40
C PRO A 62 3.03 -33.37 10.94
N ASN A 63 1.93 -33.70 11.61
CA ASN A 63 0.57 -33.36 11.21
C ASN A 63 -0.10 -32.28 12.08
N VAL A 64 0.68 -31.60 12.93
CA VAL A 64 0.17 -30.51 13.77
C VAL A 64 -0.20 -29.31 12.91
N GLU A 65 -1.42 -28.82 13.12
CA GLU A 65 -2.01 -27.68 12.42
C GLU A 65 -2.25 -26.50 13.36
N VAL A 66 -2.44 -26.75 14.67
CA VAL A 66 -2.57 -25.74 15.72
C VAL A 66 -1.56 -25.99 16.84
N MET A 67 -0.83 -24.95 17.27
CA MET A 67 0.13 -25.04 18.37
C MET A 67 -0.06 -23.92 19.39
N TRP A 68 -0.26 -24.31 20.65
CA TRP A 68 -0.35 -23.42 21.80
C TRP A 68 0.91 -23.57 22.66
N ILE A 69 1.72 -22.51 22.74
CA ILE A 69 3.02 -22.43 23.44
C ILE A 69 3.13 -21.12 24.27
N GLU A 70 1.98 -20.59 24.71
CA GLU A 70 1.88 -19.34 25.48
C GLU A 70 2.43 -19.46 26.91
N GLY A 71 2.95 -18.36 27.47
CA GLY A 71 3.38 -18.30 28.88
C GLY A 71 4.70 -19.03 29.16
N ASN A 72 5.56 -19.15 28.15
CA ASN A 72 6.85 -19.82 28.23
C ASN A 72 8.02 -18.82 28.19
N ARG A 73 9.24 -19.33 28.10
CA ARG A 73 10.48 -18.54 28.04
C ARG A 73 11.17 -18.67 26.68
N LEU A 74 10.43 -19.09 25.65
CA LEU A 74 10.99 -19.37 24.32
C LEU A 74 11.66 -18.13 23.76
N SER A 75 12.92 -18.28 23.38
CA SER A 75 13.72 -17.22 22.73
C SER A 75 13.64 -17.28 21.20
N SER A 76 13.22 -18.43 20.66
CA SER A 76 13.29 -18.78 19.24
C SER A 76 12.24 -19.83 18.85
N LEU A 77 11.91 -19.93 17.56
CA LEU A 77 10.99 -20.94 17.00
C LEU A 77 11.69 -21.91 16.02
N LEU A 78 13.04 -21.97 16.03
CA LEU A 78 13.85 -22.70 15.04
C LEU A 78 13.52 -24.19 14.88
N ARG A 79 12.92 -24.82 15.91
CA ARG A 79 12.49 -26.23 15.91
C ARG A 79 11.21 -26.49 15.10
N LEU A 80 10.49 -25.44 14.66
CA LEU A 80 9.25 -25.54 13.86
C LEU A 80 9.47 -25.51 12.33
N ARG A 81 10.74 -25.58 11.88
CA ARG A 81 11.12 -25.49 10.45
C ARG A 81 10.57 -26.63 9.59
N THR A 82 10.23 -27.76 10.19
CA THR A 82 9.76 -28.99 9.53
C THR A 82 8.23 -29.06 9.43
N HIS A 83 7.49 -28.33 10.27
CA HIS A 83 6.03 -28.41 10.45
C HIS A 83 5.24 -27.66 9.38
N SER A 84 5.39 -28.10 8.13
CA SER A 84 4.76 -27.48 6.95
C SER A 84 3.23 -27.37 6.98
N ARG A 85 2.56 -28.12 7.89
CA ARG A 85 1.09 -28.13 8.07
C ARG A 85 0.56 -27.14 9.10
N LEU A 86 1.41 -26.45 9.86
CA LEU A 86 0.94 -25.46 10.84
C LEU A 86 0.13 -24.34 10.16
N GLN A 87 -1.11 -24.18 10.61
CA GLN A 87 -2.05 -23.13 10.24
C GLN A 87 -2.14 -22.05 11.31
N GLU A 88 -2.05 -22.40 12.58
CA GLU A 88 -2.22 -21.47 13.70
C GLU A 88 -1.16 -21.67 14.79
N ILE A 89 -0.49 -20.58 15.17
CA ILE A 89 0.52 -20.56 16.24
C ILE A 89 0.15 -19.50 17.27
N TYR A 90 0.03 -19.93 18.52
CA TYR A 90 -0.26 -19.11 19.69
C TYR A 90 0.97 -19.13 20.62
N ALA A 91 1.77 -18.06 20.56
CA ALA A 91 3.06 -17.93 21.24
C ALA A 91 3.17 -16.61 22.01
N SER A 92 2.05 -16.12 22.53
CA SER A 92 1.98 -14.96 23.43
C SER A 92 2.84 -15.15 24.68
N ASN A 93 3.16 -14.05 25.37
CA ASN A 93 3.80 -14.08 26.69
C ASN A 93 5.07 -14.95 26.72
N ASN A 94 6.04 -14.58 25.87
CA ASN A 94 7.28 -15.33 25.64
C ASN A 94 8.50 -14.36 25.50
N CYS A 95 9.67 -14.89 25.20
CA CYS A 95 10.91 -14.11 25.05
C CYS A 95 11.40 -14.02 23.58
N LEU A 96 10.53 -14.21 22.60
CA LEU A 96 10.92 -14.30 21.18
C LEU A 96 11.54 -12.98 20.71
N THR A 97 12.79 -13.04 20.27
CA THR A 97 13.53 -11.91 19.68
C THR A 97 13.45 -11.89 18.15
N SER A 98 13.09 -13.03 17.54
CA SER A 98 12.92 -13.17 16.09
C SER A 98 11.88 -14.23 15.77
N LEU A 99 11.17 -14.05 14.65
CA LEU A 99 10.22 -15.02 14.10
C LEU A 99 10.90 -16.08 13.20
N GLN A 100 12.23 -16.10 13.13
CA GLN A 100 12.96 -17.16 12.43
C GLN A 100 12.70 -18.54 13.05
N GLY A 101 12.41 -19.51 12.19
CA GLY A 101 11.99 -20.86 12.54
C GLY A 101 10.72 -21.29 11.81
N ILE A 102 9.76 -20.39 11.58
CA ILE A 102 8.49 -20.72 10.95
C ILE A 102 8.51 -20.67 9.40
N GLU A 103 9.69 -20.56 8.75
CA GLU A 103 9.80 -20.52 7.27
C GLU A 103 9.19 -21.74 6.57
N GLY A 104 9.09 -22.89 7.25
CA GLY A 104 8.44 -24.09 6.73
C GLY A 104 6.92 -24.02 6.71
N CYS A 105 6.31 -23.18 7.57
CA CYS A 105 4.87 -23.10 7.84
C CYS A 105 4.10 -22.35 6.74
N LYS A 106 4.17 -22.84 5.50
CA LYS A 106 3.64 -22.14 4.31
C LYS A 106 2.12 -21.90 4.37
N PHE A 107 1.38 -22.71 5.12
CA PHE A 107 -0.07 -22.59 5.29
C PHE A 107 -0.49 -21.83 6.57
N LEU A 108 0.45 -21.11 7.21
CA LEU A 108 0.17 -20.30 8.40
C LEU A 108 -0.86 -19.19 8.07
N ARG A 109 -1.98 -19.22 8.78
CA ARG A 109 -3.15 -18.34 8.66
C ARG A 109 -3.30 -17.41 9.87
N LYS A 110 -2.90 -17.86 11.06
CA LYS A 110 -2.96 -17.11 12.32
C LYS A 110 -1.62 -17.19 13.04
N LEU A 111 -1.08 -16.04 13.43
CA LEU A 111 0.11 -15.94 14.27
C LEU A 111 -0.14 -14.92 15.39
N ILE A 112 -0.21 -15.41 16.62
CA ILE A 112 -0.33 -14.56 17.82
C ILE A 112 0.99 -14.65 18.58
N VAL A 113 1.69 -13.52 18.67
CA VAL A 113 3.03 -13.39 19.30
C VAL A 113 3.06 -12.15 20.20
N SER A 114 1.93 -11.79 20.78
CA SER A 114 1.78 -10.66 21.70
C SER A 114 2.65 -10.82 22.95
N SER A 115 3.06 -9.72 23.61
CA SER A 115 3.93 -9.75 24.79
C SER A 115 5.24 -10.55 24.57
N ASN A 116 5.98 -10.19 23.52
CA ASN A 116 7.29 -10.76 23.18
C ASN A 116 8.37 -9.67 23.05
N ARG A 117 9.58 -10.04 22.59
CA ARG A 117 10.76 -9.16 22.50
C ARG A 117 11.16 -8.84 21.06
N LEU A 118 10.18 -8.76 20.15
CA LEU A 118 10.43 -8.44 18.75
C LEU A 118 10.72 -6.93 18.60
N GLU A 119 11.97 -6.57 18.29
CA GLU A 119 12.39 -5.16 18.20
C GLU A 119 12.21 -4.53 16.82
N ASP A 120 12.81 -5.11 15.77
CA ASP A 120 12.85 -4.50 14.43
C ASP A 120 11.64 -4.90 13.57
N LEU A 121 10.68 -4.00 13.42
CA LEU A 121 9.50 -4.19 12.58
C LEU A 121 9.85 -4.44 11.11
N SER A 122 10.93 -3.85 10.62
CA SER A 122 11.36 -3.96 9.21
C SER A 122 11.81 -5.38 8.88
N LYS A 123 12.65 -5.98 9.74
CA LYS A 123 13.06 -7.39 9.63
C LYS A 123 11.85 -8.33 9.78
N GLN A 124 10.99 -8.06 10.76
CA GLN A 124 9.82 -8.88 11.03
C GLN A 124 8.83 -8.87 9.84
N LEU A 125 8.55 -7.71 9.23
CA LEU A 125 7.68 -7.61 8.05
C LEU A 125 8.33 -8.16 6.77
N GLN A 126 9.65 -8.01 6.58
CA GLN A 126 10.37 -8.65 5.48
C GLN A 126 10.31 -10.18 5.58
N PHE A 127 10.29 -10.71 6.81
CA PHE A 127 10.09 -12.14 7.06
C PHE A 127 8.63 -12.57 6.82
N LEU A 128 7.67 -11.84 7.39
CA LEU A 128 6.25 -12.18 7.35
C LEU A 128 5.61 -12.03 5.96
N SER A 129 6.13 -11.16 5.10
CA SER A 129 5.63 -10.99 3.71
C SER A 129 5.79 -12.25 2.83
N LYS A 130 6.47 -13.28 3.31
CA LYS A 130 6.59 -14.61 2.67
C LYS A 130 5.34 -15.49 2.84
N PHE A 131 4.44 -15.19 3.80
CA PHE A 131 3.28 -16.02 4.11
C PHE A 131 2.02 -15.53 3.37
N SER A 132 1.76 -16.10 2.20
CA SER A 132 0.62 -15.74 1.33
C SER A 132 -0.76 -15.99 1.94
N PHE A 133 -0.86 -16.81 2.98
CA PHE A 133 -2.12 -17.20 3.62
C PHE A 133 -2.35 -16.56 5.00
N LEU A 134 -1.40 -15.76 5.51
CA LEU A 134 -1.50 -15.13 6.82
C LEU A 134 -2.63 -14.09 6.84
N ALA A 135 -3.71 -14.41 7.56
CA ALA A 135 -4.94 -13.64 7.62
C ALA A 135 -5.14 -12.91 8.95
N SER A 136 -4.57 -13.44 10.04
CA SER A 136 -4.61 -12.82 11.38
C SER A 136 -3.20 -12.77 11.99
N LEU A 137 -2.82 -11.60 12.50
CA LEU A 137 -1.52 -11.35 13.12
C LEU A 137 -1.71 -10.47 14.35
N GLU A 138 -1.07 -10.83 15.46
CA GLU A 138 -1.05 -10.02 16.68
C GLU A 138 0.39 -9.90 17.15
N LEU A 139 0.87 -8.65 17.21
CA LEU A 139 2.22 -8.25 17.61
C LEU A 139 2.18 -7.27 18.81
N ASP A 140 1.01 -7.08 19.43
CA ASP A 140 0.81 -6.21 20.59
C ASP A 140 1.83 -6.46 21.72
N ASP A 141 2.10 -5.41 22.50
CA ASP A 141 3.09 -5.39 23.59
C ASP A 141 4.54 -5.81 23.23
N ASN A 142 4.87 -5.95 21.93
CA ASN A 142 6.24 -6.02 21.46
C ASN A 142 6.86 -4.62 21.30
N PRO A 143 8.20 -4.46 21.44
CA PRO A 143 8.87 -3.19 21.13
C PRO A 143 8.62 -2.68 19.70
N CYS A 144 8.51 -3.56 18.70
CA CYS A 144 8.23 -3.20 17.31
C CYS A 144 6.86 -2.53 17.09
N ALA A 145 5.88 -2.78 17.96
CA ALA A 145 4.57 -2.13 17.92
C ALA A 145 4.64 -0.63 18.26
N ARG A 146 5.75 -0.18 18.85
CA ARG A 146 6.01 1.23 19.21
C ARG A 146 6.66 2.03 18.08
N GLU A 147 7.00 1.41 16.94
CA GLU A 147 7.58 2.12 15.79
C GLU A 147 6.58 3.05 15.09
N GLU A 148 7.07 4.17 14.54
CA GLU A 148 6.22 5.09 13.79
C GLU A 148 5.51 4.40 12.60
N LYS A 149 4.23 4.75 12.44
CA LYS A 149 3.33 4.20 11.42
C LYS A 149 3.21 2.67 11.46
N TYR A 150 3.53 2.02 12.57
CA TYR A 150 3.50 0.56 12.76
C TYR A 150 2.33 -0.15 12.03
N ARG A 151 1.07 0.20 12.32
CA ARG A 151 -0.12 -0.39 11.68
C ARG A 151 -0.13 -0.20 10.15
N GLN A 152 0.21 1.00 9.67
CA GLN A 152 0.26 1.30 8.23
C GLN A 152 1.38 0.52 7.53
N ARG A 153 2.52 0.29 8.20
CA ARG A 153 3.63 -0.51 7.67
C ARG A 153 3.28 -1.98 7.60
N CYS A 154 2.65 -2.53 8.64
CA CYS A 154 2.13 -3.90 8.63
C CYS A 154 1.13 -4.10 7.48
N ILE A 155 0.16 -3.19 7.34
CA ILE A 155 -0.82 -3.19 6.24
C ILE A 155 -0.14 -3.00 4.88
N ALA A 156 0.95 -2.23 4.76
CA ALA A 156 1.66 -2.07 3.49
C ALA A 156 2.46 -3.31 3.08
N SER A 157 3.12 -3.98 4.02
CA SER A 157 3.95 -5.16 3.76
C SER A 157 3.18 -6.48 3.66
N LEU A 158 2.00 -6.57 4.27
CA LEU A 158 1.20 -7.80 4.33
C LEU A 158 -0.12 -7.61 3.57
N SER A 159 -0.17 -8.11 2.33
CA SER A 159 -1.33 -7.97 1.44
C SER A 159 -2.48 -8.93 1.76
N SER A 160 -2.16 -10.12 2.28
CA SER A 160 -3.06 -11.17 2.74
C SER A 160 -3.81 -10.83 4.03
N LEU A 161 -3.23 -9.98 4.88
CA LEU A 161 -3.66 -9.79 6.26
C LEU A 161 -5.03 -9.10 6.36
N ALA A 162 -5.96 -9.73 7.08
CA ALA A 162 -7.34 -9.27 7.27
C ALA A 162 -7.60 -8.73 8.69
N VAL A 163 -6.93 -9.25 9.71
CA VAL A 163 -6.97 -8.78 11.10
C VAL A 163 -5.55 -8.53 11.59
N LEU A 164 -5.36 -7.40 12.26
CA LEU A 164 -4.10 -7.00 12.87
C LEU A 164 -4.40 -6.42 14.26
N ASP A 165 -3.82 -7.01 15.31
CA ASP A 165 -3.89 -6.53 16.71
C ASP A 165 -5.36 -6.40 17.18
N CYS A 166 -6.05 -7.54 17.17
CA CYS A 166 -7.52 -7.69 17.33
C CYS A 166 -8.41 -6.82 16.40
N SER A 167 -7.83 -6.02 15.51
CA SER A 167 -8.51 -4.92 14.82
C SER A 167 -8.58 -5.19 13.31
N PRO A 168 -9.79 -5.38 12.72
CA PRO A 168 -9.94 -5.72 11.30
C PRO A 168 -9.38 -4.62 10.40
N ILE A 169 -8.71 -5.02 9.32
CA ILE A 169 -8.13 -4.10 8.33
C ILE A 169 -9.21 -3.73 7.32
N THR A 170 -9.60 -2.46 7.33
CA THR A 170 -10.58 -1.91 6.39
C THR A 170 -9.99 -1.72 5.00
N LEU A 171 -10.85 -1.73 3.96
CA LEU A 171 -10.42 -1.42 2.59
C LEU A 171 -9.78 -0.02 2.52
N ARG A 172 -10.36 0.97 3.20
CA ARG A 172 -9.84 2.34 3.29
C ARG A 172 -8.40 2.43 3.81
N GLU A 173 -8.00 1.58 4.76
CA GLU A 173 -6.61 1.51 5.24
C GLU A 173 -5.65 0.94 4.18
N ARG A 174 -6.15 0.04 3.31
CA ARG A 174 -5.40 -0.49 2.15
C ARG A 174 -5.33 0.55 1.02
N ASP A 175 -6.38 1.31 0.77
CA ASP A 175 -6.42 2.35 -0.27
C ASP A 175 -5.46 3.51 0.06
N LEU A 176 -5.26 3.82 1.35
CA LEU A 176 -4.26 4.79 1.83
C LEU A 176 -2.80 4.42 1.48
N ARG A 177 -2.52 3.16 1.07
CA ARG A 177 -1.22 2.78 0.49
C ARG A 177 -0.91 3.62 -0.74
N GLU A 178 -1.88 3.79 -1.64
CA GLU A 178 -1.69 4.51 -2.90
C GLU A 178 -1.45 6.00 -2.65
N GLN A 179 -2.29 6.62 -1.81
CA GLN A 179 -2.22 8.07 -1.55
C GLN A 179 -0.92 8.48 -0.82
N GLN A 180 -0.38 7.64 0.07
CA GLN A 180 0.92 7.91 0.69
C GLN A 180 2.12 7.60 -0.23
N GLN A 181 2.06 6.58 -1.08
CA GLN A 181 3.13 6.31 -2.06
C GLN A 181 3.14 7.31 -3.23
N GLN A 182 1.99 7.90 -3.56
CA GLN A 182 1.88 9.00 -4.53
C GLN A 182 2.36 10.35 -3.96
N GLN A 183 2.61 10.48 -2.65
CA GLN A 183 3.37 11.60 -2.12
C GLN A 183 4.87 11.36 -2.32
N PRO A 184 5.54 12.07 -3.25
CA PRO A 184 6.95 11.85 -3.50
C PRO A 184 7.79 12.34 -2.31
N SER A 185 8.69 11.50 -1.82
CA SER A 185 9.62 11.80 -0.71
C SER A 185 10.77 12.76 -1.09
N ALA A 186 10.46 13.75 -1.91
CA ALA A 186 11.34 14.85 -2.29
C ALA A 186 10.49 16.10 -2.50
N SER A 187 11.00 17.26 -2.10
CA SER A 187 10.35 18.56 -2.29
C SER A 187 10.21 18.90 -3.77
N LYS A 188 9.16 18.37 -4.43
CA LYS A 188 8.73 18.79 -5.76
C LYS A 188 8.20 20.22 -5.66
N ARG A 189 9.14 21.16 -5.73
CA ARG A 189 8.94 22.61 -5.86
C ARG A 189 7.80 22.80 -6.86
N ARG A 190 6.69 23.40 -6.42
CA ARG A 190 5.42 23.42 -7.18
C ARG A 190 5.50 24.42 -8.33
N VAL A 191 6.26 24.06 -9.37
CA VAL A 191 6.52 24.86 -10.57
C VAL A 191 5.18 25.38 -11.11
N SER A 192 5.08 26.69 -11.24
CA SER A 192 3.87 27.35 -11.73
C SER A 192 3.66 27.05 -13.22
N LEU A 193 2.40 27.08 -13.68
CA LEU A 193 2.09 26.96 -15.11
C LEU A 193 2.81 28.04 -15.95
N SER A 194 3.05 29.21 -15.36
CA SER A 194 3.85 30.32 -15.92
C SER A 194 5.37 30.07 -15.99
N GLU A 195 5.92 29.14 -15.20
CA GLU A 195 7.32 28.70 -15.33
C GLU A 195 7.46 27.56 -16.35
N ILE A 196 6.42 26.73 -16.52
CA ILE A 196 6.39 25.63 -17.49
C ILE A 196 6.14 26.15 -18.92
N ILE A 197 5.21 27.10 -19.06
CA ILE A 197 4.82 27.69 -20.35
C ILE A 197 5.41 29.09 -20.44
N GLN A 198 6.70 29.18 -20.76
CA GLN A 198 7.28 30.44 -21.20
C GLN A 198 6.99 30.63 -22.70
N PRO A 199 6.38 31.76 -23.12
CA PRO A 199 6.22 32.06 -24.53
C PRO A 199 7.58 32.20 -25.21
N SER A 200 7.65 31.75 -26.46
CA SER A 200 8.84 31.92 -27.30
C SER A 200 9.17 33.40 -27.52
N ILE A 201 10.42 33.70 -27.88
CA ILE A 201 10.87 35.08 -28.16
C ILE A 201 9.95 35.72 -29.22
N SER A 202 9.65 34.99 -30.30
CA SER A 202 8.70 35.38 -31.34
C SER A 202 7.27 35.65 -30.85
N GLU A 203 6.77 34.90 -29.85
CA GLU A 203 5.46 35.17 -29.26
C GLU A 203 5.50 36.44 -28.39
N THR A 204 6.55 36.63 -27.59
CA THR A 204 6.71 37.87 -26.79
C THR A 204 6.84 39.13 -27.66
N GLU A 205 7.55 39.04 -28.79
CA GLU A 205 7.62 40.10 -29.79
C GLU A 205 6.25 40.38 -30.45
N ALA A 206 5.50 39.33 -30.79
CA ALA A 206 4.15 39.45 -31.35
C ALA A 206 3.16 40.11 -30.36
N PHE A 207 3.17 39.72 -29.09
CA PHE A 207 2.36 40.38 -28.05
C PHE A 207 2.78 41.83 -27.84
N ALA A 208 4.09 42.12 -27.80
CA ALA A 208 4.58 43.49 -27.64
C ALA A 208 4.19 44.40 -28.82
N GLU A 209 4.20 43.91 -30.07
CA GLU A 209 3.74 44.71 -31.21
C GLU A 209 2.21 44.86 -31.22
N ALA A 210 1.44 43.83 -30.80
CA ALA A 210 -0.01 43.92 -30.64
C ALA A 210 -0.42 45.00 -29.61
N ASP A 211 0.29 45.12 -28.49
CA ASP A 211 0.01 46.16 -27.50
C ASP A 211 0.54 47.54 -27.95
N LYS A 212 1.69 47.62 -28.67
CA LYS A 212 2.11 48.85 -29.37
C LYS A 212 1.07 49.29 -30.40
N ILE A 213 0.33 48.37 -31.01
CA ILE A 213 -0.80 48.66 -31.91
C ILE A 213 -2.00 49.16 -31.09
N ARG A 214 -2.43 48.46 -30.03
CA ARG A 214 -3.53 48.91 -29.15
C ARG A 214 -3.32 50.31 -28.58
N VAL A 215 -2.13 50.64 -28.08
CA VAL A 215 -1.83 51.97 -27.54
C VAL A 215 -1.87 53.07 -28.62
N ARG A 216 -1.49 52.73 -29.87
CA ARG A 216 -1.67 53.63 -31.03
C ARG A 216 -3.14 53.77 -31.46
N TRP A 217 -3.99 52.78 -31.22
CA TRP A 217 -5.44 52.87 -31.40
C TRP A 217 -6.11 53.71 -30.32
N ALA A 218 -5.88 53.41 -29.04
CA ALA A 218 -6.47 54.17 -27.92
C ALA A 218 -6.15 55.68 -28.02
N ARG A 219 -4.89 56.05 -28.31
CA ARG A 219 -4.51 57.46 -28.54
C ARG A 219 -5.17 58.09 -29.78
N ARG A 220 -5.58 57.29 -30.77
CA ARG A 220 -6.34 57.75 -31.93
C ARG A 220 -7.84 57.90 -31.63
N GLU A 221 -8.41 57.05 -30.80
CA GLU A 221 -9.77 57.20 -30.28
C GLU A 221 -9.88 58.45 -29.38
N GLU A 222 -8.93 58.64 -28.46
CA GLU A 222 -8.82 59.87 -27.66
C GLU A 222 -8.69 61.12 -28.54
N ALA A 223 -7.81 61.09 -29.55
CA ALA A 223 -7.63 62.23 -30.47
C ALA A 223 -8.88 62.48 -31.35
N ALA A 224 -9.59 61.45 -31.79
CA ALA A 224 -10.82 61.57 -32.58
C ALA A 224 -11.98 62.12 -31.72
N ALA A 225 -12.10 61.66 -30.47
CA ALA A 225 -13.07 62.16 -29.50
C ALA A 225 -12.82 63.64 -29.17
N VAL A 226 -11.56 64.05 -28.97
CA VAL A 226 -11.19 65.46 -28.78
C VAL A 226 -11.43 66.31 -30.04
N ALA A 227 -11.30 65.74 -31.24
CA ALA A 227 -11.61 66.42 -32.49
C ALA A 227 -13.12 66.51 -32.80
N GLY A 228 -13.98 65.78 -32.09
CA GLY A 228 -15.44 65.80 -32.26
C GLY A 228 -15.97 64.98 -33.45
N TRP A 229 -15.20 64.02 -33.97
CA TRP A 229 -15.63 63.13 -35.06
C TRP A 229 -15.96 61.74 -34.49
N GLY A 230 -17.10 61.16 -34.91
CA GLY A 230 -17.64 59.92 -34.32
C GLY A 230 -16.75 58.69 -34.48
N LEU A 231 -16.95 57.68 -33.63
CA LEU A 231 -16.10 56.48 -33.57
C LEU A 231 -15.97 55.79 -34.94
N VAL A 232 -14.73 55.58 -35.37
CA VAL A 232 -14.39 54.80 -36.57
C VAL A 232 -13.76 53.48 -36.12
N SER A 233 -14.45 52.37 -36.37
CA SER A 233 -13.95 51.03 -36.06
C SER A 233 -12.61 50.74 -36.76
N PRO A 234 -11.69 49.98 -36.14
CA PRO A 234 -10.43 49.61 -36.77
C PRO A 234 -10.67 48.79 -38.05
N PRO A 235 -9.88 49.00 -39.12
CA PRO A 235 -10.00 48.23 -40.34
C PRO A 235 -9.64 46.77 -40.08
N ARG A 236 -10.45 45.85 -40.61
CA ARG A 236 -10.08 44.43 -40.66
C ARG A 236 -8.86 44.27 -41.55
N SER A 237 -7.91 43.43 -41.12
CA SER A 237 -6.80 43.01 -41.97
C SER A 237 -7.27 41.88 -42.87
N ASP A 238 -7.62 42.18 -44.12
CA ASP A 238 -8.15 41.20 -45.10
C ASP A 238 -7.09 40.22 -45.65
N LYS A 239 -6.10 39.85 -44.82
CA LYS A 239 -5.15 38.78 -45.09
C LYS A 239 -5.53 37.54 -44.28
N PRO A 240 -5.80 36.39 -44.93
CA PRO A 240 -5.94 35.11 -44.23
C PRO A 240 -4.67 34.82 -43.41
N ILE A 241 -4.86 34.28 -42.20
CA ILE A 241 -3.74 33.79 -41.39
C ILE A 241 -3.45 32.36 -41.84
N GLU A 242 -2.41 32.18 -42.66
CA GLU A 242 -1.91 30.86 -43.01
C GLU A 242 -1.12 30.26 -41.85
N PHE A 243 -1.50 29.07 -41.41
CA PHE A 243 -0.82 28.32 -40.35
C PHE A 243 0.07 27.23 -40.98
N PRO A 244 1.30 27.00 -40.49
CA PRO A 244 2.19 25.97 -41.03
C PRO A 244 1.63 24.56 -40.79
N ALA A 245 1.68 23.72 -41.82
CA ALA A 245 1.00 22.43 -41.88
C ALA A 245 1.59 21.30 -40.98
N SER A 246 2.55 21.61 -40.09
CA SER A 246 3.27 20.62 -39.27
C SER A 246 2.63 20.33 -37.91
N CYS A 247 1.66 21.13 -37.44
CA CYS A 247 1.02 20.97 -36.13
C CYS A 247 -0.08 19.88 -36.13
N GLY A 248 0.30 18.63 -36.45
CA GLY A 248 -0.59 17.48 -36.36
C GLY A 248 -0.87 17.06 -34.92
N ASN A 249 -2.00 17.49 -34.35
CA ASN A 249 -2.59 16.89 -33.15
C ASN A 249 -4.12 17.11 -33.13
N VAL A 250 -4.89 16.01 -33.07
CA VAL A 250 -6.35 16.02 -33.30
C VAL A 250 -7.14 16.55 -32.08
N ASP A 251 -6.57 16.51 -30.87
CA ASP A 251 -7.20 16.98 -29.62
C ASP A 251 -7.52 18.48 -29.56
N MET A 252 -6.98 19.30 -30.47
CA MET A 252 -7.22 20.75 -30.50
C MET A 252 -8.67 21.16 -30.83
N GLN A 253 -9.54 20.22 -31.22
CA GLN A 253 -10.97 20.51 -31.40
C GLN A 253 -11.73 20.64 -30.06
N LEU A 254 -11.52 19.75 -29.07
CA LEU A 254 -12.15 19.91 -27.75
C LEU A 254 -11.71 21.21 -27.03
N VAL A 255 -10.52 21.71 -27.34
CA VAL A 255 -9.99 22.98 -26.81
C VAL A 255 -10.66 24.20 -27.46
N ARG A 256 -11.10 24.10 -28.74
CA ARG A 256 -11.94 25.13 -29.38
C ARG A 256 -13.30 25.21 -28.70
N ASP A 257 -14.04 24.10 -28.68
CA ASP A 257 -15.43 24.05 -28.22
C ASP A 257 -15.58 24.58 -26.78
N ARG A 258 -14.65 24.22 -25.87
CA ARG A 258 -14.64 24.74 -24.49
C ARG A 258 -14.22 26.21 -24.37
N ARG A 259 -13.33 26.71 -25.23
CA ARG A 259 -12.93 28.13 -25.19
C ARG A 259 -14.02 29.04 -25.76
N GLU A 260 -14.71 28.61 -26.81
CA GLU A 260 -15.86 29.33 -27.36
C GLU A 260 -17.01 29.37 -26.33
N ALA A 261 -17.37 28.22 -25.73
CA ALA A 261 -18.40 28.15 -24.69
C ALA A 261 -18.11 29.08 -23.48
N SER A 262 -16.85 29.20 -23.06
CA SER A 262 -16.46 30.09 -21.96
C SER A 262 -16.49 31.58 -22.33
N ALA A 263 -16.37 31.94 -23.61
CA ALA A 263 -16.41 33.33 -24.07
C ALA A 263 -17.85 33.87 -24.20
N TYR A 264 -18.82 33.01 -24.48
CA TYR A 264 -20.24 33.40 -24.55
C TYR A 264 -20.86 33.73 -23.18
N SER A 265 -20.24 33.33 -22.07
CA SER A 265 -20.74 33.62 -20.71
C SER A 265 -20.60 35.08 -20.27
N SER A 266 -19.90 35.92 -21.04
CA SER A 266 -19.55 37.30 -20.65
C SER A 266 -20.09 38.40 -21.58
N LEU A 267 -20.93 38.06 -22.56
CA LEU A 267 -21.58 39.03 -23.45
C LEU A 267 -22.87 39.55 -22.83
N THR A 268 -23.17 40.84 -23.06
CA THR A 268 -24.31 41.50 -22.40
C THR A 268 -25.58 41.46 -23.26
N PRO A 269 -26.80 41.54 -22.70
CA PRO A 269 -28.03 41.19 -23.42
C PRO A 269 -28.37 41.98 -24.69
N TRP A 270 -27.71 43.12 -24.96
CA TRP A 270 -27.98 43.93 -26.14
C TRP A 270 -27.23 43.44 -27.40
N GLU A 271 -26.07 42.78 -27.25
CA GLU A 271 -25.27 42.28 -28.38
C GLU A 271 -25.96 41.12 -29.10
N ALA A 272 -26.78 40.34 -28.39
CA ALA A 272 -27.60 39.26 -28.96
C ALA A 272 -28.71 39.77 -29.90
N SER A 273 -29.16 41.02 -29.75
CA SER A 273 -30.34 41.55 -30.45
C SER A 273 -30.08 41.92 -31.93
N LEU A 274 -28.82 42.16 -32.31
CA LEU A 274 -28.46 42.66 -33.65
C LEU A 274 -28.31 41.59 -34.74
N ARG A 275 -28.62 40.30 -34.46
CA ARG A 275 -28.49 39.22 -35.45
C ARG A 275 -29.77 38.57 -35.95
N THR A 276 -30.94 38.92 -35.38
CA THR A 276 -32.24 38.41 -35.84
C THR A 276 -32.81 39.15 -37.06
N SER A 277 -32.14 40.22 -37.54
CA SER A 277 -32.64 41.08 -38.62
C SER A 277 -31.95 40.90 -39.99
N CYS A 278 -30.99 39.98 -40.12
CA CYS A 278 -30.20 39.78 -41.35
C CYS A 278 -30.21 38.32 -41.84
N PHE A 279 -31.40 37.72 -41.93
CA PHE A 279 -31.62 36.47 -42.66
C PHE A 279 -32.61 36.68 -43.83
N GLY A 280 -32.10 37.27 -44.91
CA GLY A 280 -32.65 37.23 -46.27
C GLY A 280 -31.52 36.85 -47.24
N VAL A 281 -31.65 35.84 -48.11
CA VAL A 281 -32.38 35.86 -49.39
C VAL A 281 -31.64 36.72 -50.43
N ILE A 282 -30.95 36.17 -51.46
CA ILE A 282 -30.53 34.78 -51.77
C ILE A 282 -29.04 34.79 -52.24
N ILE A 283 -28.45 34.17 -53.28
CA ILE A 283 -28.86 33.28 -54.41
C ILE A 283 -27.71 32.29 -54.75
N PHE A 284 -28.00 30.99 -54.83
CA PHE A 284 -27.41 29.97 -55.73
C PHE A 284 -28.42 28.80 -55.79
N GLY A 285 -28.55 28.04 -56.88
CA GLY A 285 -27.84 28.12 -58.17
C GLY A 285 -28.13 26.89 -59.00
#